data_AF-A0A212SZW0-F1
#
_entry.id   AF-A0A212SZW0-F1
#
_cell.length_a   1.000
_cell.length_b   1.000
_cell.length_c   1.000
_cell.angle_alpha   90.00
_cell.angle_beta   90.00
_cell.angle_gamma   90.00
#
_symmetry.space_group_name_H-M   'P 1'
#
loop_
_entity.id
_entity.type
_entity.pdbx_description
1 polymer ?
#
loop_
_entity_poly.entity_id
_entity_poly.type
_entity_poly.pdbx_seq_one_letter_code
_entity_poly.pdbx_strand_id
1 'polypeptide(L)'
;MYIIDIEASGLSDESYPIEAAWCALDSDETFSCLINPDTAGDWDHWDDYAELAIHGISREACRDTGENVVSVGRRLEKLLAENVVFSDAPGQDQIWIDRLFDSIGKRSPASLVDIQQAVPLTKRPELSRRLSELSRPHRAMADCLLLRQLVQEIRSKTD
;
A
#
# COMPACT_ATOMS: atom_id res chain seq x y z
N MET A 1 -13.55 4.76 4.55
CA MET A 1 -12.30 4.24 5.15
C MET A 1 -11.69 3.28 4.16
N TYR A 2 -10.36 3.30 4.03
CA TYR A 2 -9.65 2.47 3.07
C TYR A 2 -8.53 1.70 3.76
N ILE A 3 -8.14 0.58 3.17
CA ILE A 3 -6.86 -0.07 3.41
C ILE A 3 -6.00 0.15 2.18
N ILE A 4 -4.74 0.50 2.37
CA ILE A 4 -3.73 0.64 1.33
C ILE A 4 -2.61 -0.35 1.58
N ASP A 5 -1.97 -0.78 0.49
CA ASP A 5 -0.74 -1.55 0.49
C ASP A 5 0.13 -1.11 -0.71
N ILE A 6 1.44 -1.21 -0.55
CA ILE A 6 2.44 -0.78 -1.53
C ILE A 6 3.52 -1.85 -1.66
N GLU A 7 3.78 -2.28 -2.89
CA GLU A 7 5.00 -3.03 -3.21
C GLU A 7 6.09 -2.04 -3.63
N ALA A 8 7.33 -2.30 -3.21
CA ALA A 8 8.47 -1.42 -3.46
C ALA A 8 9.55 -2.09 -4.29
N SER A 9 10.40 -1.28 -4.93
CA SER A 9 11.52 -1.75 -5.77
C SER A 9 12.62 -2.48 -5.00
N GLY A 10 12.49 -2.61 -3.68
CA GLY A 10 13.44 -3.29 -2.80
C GLY A 10 13.23 -3.00 -1.32
N LEU A 11 14.13 -3.54 -0.49
CA LEU A 11 14.04 -3.47 0.97
C LEU A 11 14.93 -2.41 1.62
N SER A 12 15.67 -1.63 0.83
CA SER A 12 16.58 -0.58 1.31
C SER A 12 15.88 0.78 1.45
N ASP A 13 16.51 1.71 2.15
CA ASP A 13 16.02 3.09 2.26
C ASP A 13 16.01 3.83 0.90
N GLU A 14 16.61 3.28 -0.16
CA GLU A 14 16.60 3.84 -1.53
C GLU A 14 15.42 3.34 -2.38
N SER A 15 14.62 2.37 -1.89
CA SER A 15 13.54 1.76 -2.66
C SER A 15 12.30 2.64 -2.83
N TYR A 16 11.63 2.56 -3.98
CA TYR A 16 10.48 3.40 -4.31
C TYR A 16 9.24 2.55 -4.61
N PRO A 17 8.03 3.10 -4.53
CA PRO A 17 6.82 2.33 -4.79
C PRO A 17 6.73 1.91 -6.27
N ILE A 18 6.42 0.65 -6.51
CA ILE A 18 6.27 0.05 -7.85
C ILE A 18 4.86 -0.49 -8.11
N GLU A 19 4.10 -0.78 -7.07
CA GLU A 19 2.67 -1.07 -7.12
C GLU A 19 1.99 -0.34 -5.97
N ALA A 20 0.83 0.26 -6.23
CA ALA A 20 0.00 0.85 -5.18
C ALA A 20 -1.43 0.36 -5.36
N ALA A 21 -2.02 -0.12 -4.27
CA ALA A 21 -3.41 -0.56 -4.25
C ALA A 21 -4.13 -0.10 -2.99
N TRP A 22 -5.43 0.15 -3.12
CA TRP A 22 -6.30 0.35 -1.97
C TRP A 22 -7.70 -0.18 -2.21
N CYS A 23 -8.37 -0.56 -1.12
CA CYS A 23 -9.76 -0.98 -1.14
C CYS A 23 -10.57 -0.32 -0.03
N ALA A 24 -11.83 -0.01 -0.31
CA ALA A 24 -12.76 0.48 0.69
C ALA A 24 -13.14 -0.63 1.67
N LEU A 25 -13.23 -0.30 2.96
CA LEU A 25 -13.67 -1.22 4.00
C LEU A 25 -15.16 -1.55 3.94
N ASP A 26 -15.98 -0.61 3.48
CA ASP A 26 -17.44 -0.65 3.61
C ASP A 26 -18.17 -0.64 2.24
N SER A 27 -17.43 -0.78 1.14
CA SER A 27 -17.96 -0.88 -0.23
C SER A 27 -17.04 -1.74 -1.11
N ASP A 28 -17.46 -1.97 -2.35
CA ASP A 28 -16.67 -2.71 -3.36
C ASP A 28 -15.67 -1.82 -4.11
N GLU A 29 -15.49 -0.56 -3.70
CA GLU A 29 -14.54 0.35 -4.35
C GLU A 29 -13.10 -0.13 -4.13
N THR A 30 -12.36 -0.26 -5.24
CA THR A 30 -10.96 -0.67 -5.25
C THR A 30 -10.19 0.09 -6.33
N PHE A 31 -8.88 0.20 -6.15
CA PHE A 31 -7.95 0.72 -7.13
C PHE A 31 -6.61 0.00 -7.01
N SER A 32 -5.98 -0.34 -8.14
CA SER A 32 -4.62 -0.87 -8.18
C SER A 32 -3.92 -0.41 -9.45
N CYS A 33 -2.64 -0.06 -9.35
CA CYS A 33 -1.80 0.17 -10.50
C CYS A 33 -0.34 -0.20 -10.21
N LEU A 34 0.36 -0.65 -11.25
CA LEU A 34 1.83 -0.53 -11.27
C LEU A 34 2.22 0.93 -11.49
N ILE A 35 3.41 1.30 -11.06
CA ILE A 35 3.95 2.66 -11.17
C ILE A 35 5.17 2.61 -12.08
N ASN A 36 5.20 3.48 -13.08
CA ASN A 36 6.32 3.54 -14.02
C ASN A 36 7.49 4.36 -13.44
N PRO A 37 8.63 3.74 -13.08
CA PRO A 37 9.76 4.44 -12.47
C PRO A 37 10.42 5.46 -13.41
N ASP A 38 10.36 5.24 -14.73
CA ASP A 38 10.96 6.16 -15.72
C ASP A 38 10.25 7.53 -15.72
N THR A 39 9.09 7.64 -15.07
CA THR A 39 8.33 8.90 -14.96
C THR A 39 8.66 9.73 -13.72
N ALA A 40 9.44 9.19 -12.77
CA ALA A 40 9.82 9.85 -11.52
C ALA A 40 11.10 10.70 -11.60
N GLY A 41 11.97 10.40 -12.57
CA GLY A 41 13.21 11.13 -12.84
C GLY A 41 14.46 10.57 -12.16
N ASP A 42 14.39 10.14 -10.90
CA ASP A 42 15.55 9.68 -10.10
C ASP A 42 15.37 8.29 -9.46
N TRP A 43 14.42 7.50 -9.96
CA TRP A 43 14.11 6.17 -9.44
C TRP A 43 14.96 5.08 -10.13
N ASP A 44 16.20 4.95 -9.67
CA ASP A 44 17.18 4.01 -10.25
C ASP A 44 17.37 2.70 -9.45
N HIS A 45 17.16 2.74 -8.13
CA HIS A 45 17.30 1.57 -7.25
C HIS A 45 16.39 0.42 -7.67
N TRP A 46 16.92 -0.80 -7.76
CA TRP A 46 16.15 -2.02 -8.02
C TRP A 46 16.81 -3.20 -7.33
N ASP A 47 16.03 -3.99 -6.59
CA ASP A 47 16.48 -5.15 -5.85
C ASP A 47 15.96 -6.44 -6.50
N ASP A 48 16.87 -7.19 -7.11
CA ASP A 48 16.55 -8.49 -7.75
C ASP A 48 15.95 -9.48 -6.74
N TYR A 49 16.26 -9.38 -5.44
CA TYR A 49 15.65 -10.25 -4.44
C TYR A 49 14.17 -9.93 -4.24
N ALA A 50 13.80 -8.64 -4.21
CA ALA A 50 12.41 -8.23 -4.11
C ALA A 50 11.61 -8.69 -5.35
N GLU A 51 12.17 -8.51 -6.54
CA GLU A 51 11.58 -9.01 -7.79
C GLU A 51 11.39 -10.53 -7.77
N LEU A 52 12.46 -11.30 -7.53
CA LEU A 52 12.45 -12.74 -7.78
C LEU A 52 11.88 -13.57 -6.62
N ALA A 53 12.00 -13.09 -5.39
CA ALA A 53 11.66 -13.86 -4.20
C ALA A 53 10.48 -13.33 -3.39
N ILE A 54 10.05 -12.07 -3.62
CA ILE A 54 8.97 -11.43 -2.86
C ILE A 54 7.73 -11.26 -3.75
N HIS A 55 7.75 -10.30 -4.68
CA HIS A 55 6.53 -9.85 -5.37
C HIS A 55 6.38 -10.35 -6.82
N GLY A 56 7.45 -10.77 -7.49
CA GLY A 56 7.39 -11.25 -8.88
C GLY A 56 7.15 -10.16 -9.95
N ILE A 57 7.00 -8.91 -9.55
CA ILE A 57 6.85 -7.75 -10.43
C ILE A 57 8.21 -7.33 -11.01
N SER A 58 8.38 -7.40 -12.32
CA SER A 58 9.62 -6.99 -12.99
C SER A 58 9.68 -5.49 -13.27
N ARG A 59 10.90 -4.95 -13.34
CA ARG A 59 11.11 -3.53 -13.71
C ARG A 59 10.53 -3.23 -15.09
N GLU A 60 10.67 -4.16 -16.03
CA GLU A 60 10.10 -4.06 -17.37
C GLU A 60 8.57 -3.94 -17.33
N ALA A 61 7.88 -4.76 -16.53
CA ALA A 61 6.43 -4.67 -16.40
C ALA A 61 5.98 -3.31 -15.85
N CYS A 62 6.70 -2.77 -14.86
CA CYS A 62 6.46 -1.43 -14.33
C CYS A 62 6.64 -0.34 -15.39
N ARG A 63 7.68 -0.46 -16.23
CA ARG A 63 7.95 0.51 -17.31
C ARG A 63 6.90 0.46 -18.42
N ASP A 64 6.47 -0.74 -18.80
CA ASP A 64 5.59 -0.94 -19.94
C ASP A 64 4.12 -0.69 -19.62
N THR A 65 3.70 -1.04 -18.39
CA THR A 65 2.27 -1.04 -18.00
C THR A 65 1.96 -0.14 -16.81
N GLY A 66 2.99 0.39 -16.14
CA GLY A 66 2.83 1.26 -15.00
C GLY A 66 2.28 2.63 -15.38
N GLU A 67 1.50 3.19 -14.46
CA GLU A 67 0.99 4.54 -14.58
C GLU A 67 2.09 5.57 -14.27
N ASN A 68 1.95 6.75 -14.87
CA ASN A 68 2.81 7.89 -14.57
C ASN A 68 2.66 8.33 -13.11
N VAL A 69 3.78 8.60 -12.41
CA VAL A 69 3.79 8.98 -10.99
C VAL A 69 2.89 10.18 -10.66
N VAL A 70 2.75 11.15 -11.58
CA VAL A 70 1.86 12.31 -11.40
C VAL A 70 0.40 11.88 -11.34
N SER A 71 0.02 10.89 -12.16
CA SER A 71 -1.35 10.36 -12.20
C SER A 71 -1.67 9.55 -10.96
N VAL A 72 -0.71 8.74 -10.48
CA VAL A 72 -0.85 7.96 -9.24
C VAL A 72 -0.92 8.90 -8.04
N GLY A 73 -0.01 9.88 -7.96
CA GLY A 73 0.04 10.85 -6.87
C GLY A 73 -1.20 11.71 -6.74
N ARG A 74 -1.83 12.11 -7.86
CA ARG A 74 -3.13 12.82 -7.83
C ARG A 74 -4.26 11.98 -7.27
N ARG A 75 -4.30 10.68 -7.60
CA ARG A 75 -5.32 9.76 -7.06
C ARG A 75 -5.10 9.53 -5.57
N LEU A 76 -3.85 9.31 -5.18
CA LEU A 76 -3.48 9.12 -3.78
C LEU A 76 -3.71 10.38 -2.94
N GLU A 77 -3.42 11.57 -3.48
CA GLU A 77 -3.73 12.86 -2.85
C GLU A 77 -5.22 12.99 -2.53
N LYS A 78 -6.08 12.67 -3.51
CA LYS A 78 -7.53 12.69 -3.30
C LYS A 78 -7.95 11.68 -2.23
N LEU A 79 -7.45 10.45 -2.30
CA LEU A 79 -7.75 9.39 -1.33
C LEU A 79 -7.43 9.86 0.09
N LEU A 80 -6.20 10.32 0.32
CA LEU A 80 -5.68 10.71 1.62
C LEU A 80 -6.31 12.01 2.17
N ALA A 81 -6.67 12.96 1.30
CA ALA A 81 -7.29 14.22 1.72
C ALA A 81 -8.74 14.04 2.19
N GLU A 82 -9.45 13.05 1.64
CA GLU A 82 -10.90 12.87 1.86
C GLU A 82 -11.21 11.72 2.83
N ASN A 83 -10.23 10.84 3.13
CA ASN A 83 -10.50 9.59 3.83
C ASN A 83 -9.44 9.22 4.87
N VAL A 84 -9.87 8.46 5.88
CA VAL A 84 -8.97 7.69 6.73
C VAL A 84 -8.49 6.46 5.95
N VAL A 85 -7.17 6.34 5.81
CA VAL A 85 -6.48 5.26 5.10
C VAL A 85 -5.63 4.48 6.09
N PHE A 86 -5.87 3.17 6.17
CA PHE A 86 -5.19 2.25 7.05
C PHE A 86 -4.11 1.47 6.31
N SER A 87 -3.01 1.16 7.01
CA SER A 87 -1.98 0.21 6.57
C SER A 87 -1.58 -0.67 7.75
N ASP A 88 -1.17 -1.90 7.49
CA ASP A 88 -0.62 -2.81 8.50
C ASP A 88 0.89 -2.63 8.74
N ALA A 89 1.55 -1.80 7.92
CA ALA A 89 2.93 -1.35 8.08
C ALA A 89 3.04 0.17 7.77
N PRO A 90 2.31 1.05 8.49
CA PRO A 90 2.15 2.45 8.09
C PRO A 90 3.47 3.24 8.05
N GLY A 91 4.51 2.80 8.77
CA GLY A 91 5.84 3.40 8.70
C GLY A 91 6.52 3.18 7.35
N GLN A 92 6.51 1.95 6.83
CA GLN A 92 7.09 1.60 5.54
C GLN A 92 6.29 2.23 4.40
N ASP A 93 4.97 2.05 4.40
CA ASP A 93 4.12 2.59 3.34
C ASP A 93 4.19 4.11 3.27
N GLN A 94 4.25 4.80 4.41
CA GLN A 94 4.37 6.26 4.42
C GLN A 94 5.67 6.75 3.77
N ILE A 95 6.79 6.05 3.96
CA ILE A 95 8.07 6.40 3.32
C ILE A 95 7.92 6.36 1.79
N TRP A 96 7.26 5.33 1.25
CA TRP A 96 7.06 5.20 -0.19
C TRP A 96 6.03 6.20 -0.72
N ILE A 97 4.97 6.49 0.03
CA ILE A 97 4.01 7.56 -0.29
C ILE A 97 4.73 8.91 -0.35
N ASP A 98 5.54 9.24 0.65
CA ASP A 98 6.27 10.49 0.70
C ASP A 98 7.25 10.60 -0.46
N ARG A 99 7.99 9.52 -0.80
CA ARG A 99 8.87 9.46 -1.97
C ARG A 99 8.10 9.69 -3.29
N LEU A 100 6.90 9.14 -3.41
CA LEU A 100 6.02 9.40 -4.55
C LEU A 100 5.62 10.88 -4.62
N PHE A 101 5.21 11.48 -3.51
CA PHE A 101 4.85 12.90 -3.46
C PHE A 101 6.03 13.82 -3.75
N ASP A 102 7.21 13.50 -3.23
CA ASP A 102 8.45 14.24 -3.49
C ASP A 102 8.80 14.23 -4.98
N SER A 103 8.66 13.08 -5.66
CA SER A 103 8.91 12.96 -7.12
C SER A 103 8.03 13.87 -7.98
N ILE A 104 6.90 14.33 -7.44
CA ILE A 104 5.95 15.24 -8.10
C ILE A 104 5.93 16.65 -7.49
N GLY A 105 6.91 16.97 -6.64
CA GLY A 105 7.07 18.28 -6.01
C GLY A 105 5.95 18.65 -5.03
N LYS A 106 5.37 17.65 -4.36
CA LYS A 106 4.28 17.79 -3.39
C LYS A 106 4.64 17.15 -2.06
N ARG A 107 3.78 17.33 -1.05
CA ARG A 107 3.82 16.61 0.22
C ARG A 107 2.55 15.81 0.39
N SER A 108 2.63 14.67 1.06
CA SER A 108 1.44 13.89 1.43
C SER A 108 0.46 14.77 2.25
N PRO A 109 -0.85 14.77 1.93
CA PRO A 109 -1.82 15.61 2.63
C PRO A 109 -2.22 15.05 4.01
N ALA A 110 -2.00 13.76 4.25
CA ALA A 110 -2.30 13.08 5.49
C ALA A 110 -1.36 11.88 5.69
N SER A 111 -1.24 11.43 6.95
CA SER A 111 -0.48 10.23 7.29
C SER A 111 -1.38 9.00 7.31
N LEU A 112 -0.81 7.84 6.98
CA LEU A 112 -1.46 6.55 7.16
C LEU A 112 -1.74 6.26 8.64
N VAL A 113 -2.83 5.53 8.87
CA VAL A 113 -3.24 5.09 10.21
C VAL A 113 -2.94 3.60 10.36
N ASP A 114 -2.45 3.21 11.53
CA ASP A 114 -2.27 1.79 11.86
C ASP A 114 -3.60 1.02 11.76
N ILE A 115 -3.61 -0.09 11.01
CA ILE A 115 -4.77 -0.97 10.80
C ILE A 115 -5.40 -1.47 12.10
N GLN A 116 -4.64 -1.51 13.20
CA GLN A 116 -5.16 -1.80 14.54
C GLN A 116 -6.30 -0.85 14.95
N GLN A 117 -6.32 0.37 14.41
CA GLN A 117 -7.38 1.34 14.66
C GLN A 117 -8.63 1.09 13.82
N ALA A 118 -8.58 0.16 12.85
CA ALA A 118 -9.76 -0.28 12.13
C ALA A 118 -10.67 -1.18 12.98
N VAL A 119 -10.26 -1.65 14.16
CA VAL A 119 -11.09 -2.46 15.06
C VAL A 119 -11.17 -1.85 16.48
N PRO A 120 -12.21 -2.19 17.27
CA PRO A 120 -12.29 -1.79 18.68
C PRO A 120 -11.07 -2.25 19.48
N LEU A 121 -10.71 -1.49 20.54
CA LEU A 121 -9.56 -1.79 21.40
C LEU A 121 -9.55 -3.23 21.93
N THR A 122 -10.72 -3.77 22.28
CA THR A 122 -10.89 -5.14 22.79
C THR A 122 -10.50 -6.23 21.78
N LYS A 123 -10.54 -5.90 20.48
CA LYS A 123 -10.28 -6.86 19.39
C LYS A 123 -8.88 -6.73 18.77
N ARG A 124 -8.12 -5.70 19.13
CA ARG A 124 -6.75 -5.50 18.65
C ARG A 124 -5.81 -6.68 18.91
N PRO A 125 -5.84 -7.33 20.09
CA PRO A 125 -4.99 -8.52 20.30
C PRO A 125 -5.29 -9.66 19.33
N GLU A 126 -6.57 -9.89 18.98
CA GLU A 126 -6.94 -10.89 17.98
C GLU A 126 -6.43 -10.49 16.59
N LEU A 127 -6.60 -9.22 16.20
CA LEU A 127 -6.11 -8.70 14.93
C LEU A 127 -4.58 -8.84 14.83
N SER A 128 -3.82 -8.43 15.85
CA SER A 128 -2.36 -8.59 15.89
C SER A 128 -1.93 -10.03 15.67
N ARG A 129 -2.57 -10.97 16.37
CA ARG A 129 -2.25 -12.39 16.23
C ARG A 129 -2.52 -12.87 14.80
N ARG A 130 -3.70 -12.55 14.24
CA ARG A 130 -4.06 -12.97 12.87
C ARG A 130 -3.19 -12.33 11.80
N LEU A 131 -2.80 -11.06 11.96
CA LEU A 131 -1.85 -10.40 11.06
C LEU A 131 -0.49 -11.10 11.07
N SER A 132 0.00 -11.53 12.24
CA SER A 132 1.29 -12.23 12.35
C SER A 132 1.30 -13.63 11.72
N GLU A 133 0.13 -14.23 11.53
CA GLU A 133 -0.07 -15.55 10.92
C GLU A 133 -0.47 -15.44 9.43
N LEU A 134 -0.74 -14.23 8.93
CA LEU A 134 -1.25 -14.01 7.58
C LEU A 134 -0.13 -14.23 6.56
N SER A 135 -0.30 -15.22 5.68
CA SER A 135 0.55 -15.37 4.51
C SER A 135 0.08 -14.40 3.44
N ARG A 136 0.98 -13.48 3.05
CA ARG A 136 0.74 -12.48 2.01
C ARG A 136 1.31 -12.95 0.67
N PRO A 137 0.56 -12.84 -0.43
CA PRO A 137 1.09 -13.09 -1.77
C PRO A 137 2.05 -12.01 -2.27
N HIS A 138 2.20 -10.87 -1.55
CA HIS A 138 3.03 -9.74 -1.95
C HIS A 138 2.61 -9.19 -3.31
N ARG A 139 1.31 -8.90 -3.39
CA ARG A 139 0.66 -8.18 -4.49
C ARG A 139 -0.35 -7.22 -3.88
N ALA A 140 -0.17 -5.93 -4.12
CA ALA A 140 -0.79 -4.91 -3.27
C ALA A 140 -2.32 -5.03 -3.14
N MET A 141 -3.02 -5.31 -4.24
CA MET A 141 -4.48 -5.48 -4.18
C MET A 141 -4.89 -6.77 -3.47
N ALA A 142 -4.17 -7.86 -3.68
CA ALA A 142 -4.47 -9.12 -3.01
C ALA A 142 -4.29 -8.97 -1.49
N ASP A 143 -3.24 -8.27 -1.08
CA ASP A 143 -2.93 -7.97 0.32
C ASP A 143 -4.01 -7.07 0.93
N CYS A 144 -4.38 -5.98 0.25
CA CYS A 144 -5.51 -5.12 0.63
C CYS A 144 -6.81 -5.90 0.88
N LEU A 145 -7.16 -6.82 -0.03
CA LEU A 145 -8.38 -7.61 0.08
C LEU A 145 -8.34 -8.60 1.25
N LEU A 146 -7.19 -9.25 1.48
CA LEU A 146 -6.99 -10.12 2.64
C LEU A 146 -7.10 -9.35 3.95
N LEU A 147 -6.48 -8.17 4.03
CA LEU A 147 -6.55 -7.28 5.19
C LEU A 147 -7.98 -6.79 5.44
N ARG A 148 -8.71 -6.40 4.38
CA ARG A 148 -10.12 -6.02 4.46
C ARG A 148 -10.99 -7.14 5.01
N GLN A 149 -10.85 -8.34 4.45
CA GLN A 149 -11.60 -9.51 4.91
C GLN A 149 -11.32 -9.77 6.39
N LEU A 150 -10.04 -9.76 6.79
CA LEU A 150 -9.63 -9.97 8.18
C LEU A 150 -10.27 -8.94 9.13
N VAL A 151 -10.22 -7.65 8.78
CA VAL A 151 -10.84 -6.57 9.56
C VAL A 151 -12.36 -6.76 9.65
N GLN A 152 -13.04 -7.09 8.56
CA GLN A 152 -14.49 -7.31 8.52
C GLN A 152 -14.92 -8.52 9.37
N GLU A 153 -14.18 -9.62 9.31
CA GLU A 153 -14.42 -10.80 10.14
C GLU A 153 -14.29 -10.48 11.64
N ILE A 154 -13.25 -9.74 12.03
CA ILE A 154 -13.06 -9.35 13.43
C ILE A 154 -14.15 -8.37 13.87
N ARG A 155 -14.53 -7.40 13.02
CA ARG A 155 -15.62 -6.46 13.32
C ARG A 155 -16.95 -7.17 13.54
N SER A 156 -17.27 -8.20 12.75
CA SER A 156 -18.57 -8.89 12.78
C SER A 156 -18.75 -9.89 13.93
N LYS A 157 -17.67 -10.40 14.54
CA LYS A 157 -17.78 -11.22 15.75
C LYS A 157 -18.41 -10.43 16.89
N THR A 158 -19.45 -10.95 17.51
CA THR A 158 -19.97 -10.39 18.78
C THR A 158 -19.16 -10.98 19.93
N ASP A 159 -18.88 -10.20 20.98
CA ASP A 159 -18.19 -10.67 22.18
C ASP A 159 -18.98 -11.76 22.93
#